data_AF-A0A7S4G207-F1
#
_entry.id   AF-A0A7S4G207-F1
#
_cell.length_a   1.000
_cell.length_b   1.000
_cell.length_c   1.000
_cell.angle_alpha   90.00
_cell.angle_beta   90.00
_cell.angle_gamma   90.00
#
_symmetry.space_group_name_H-M   'P 1'
#
loop_
_entity.id
_entity.type
_entity.pdbx_description
1 polymer ?
#
loop_
_entity_poly.entity_id
_entity_poly.type
_entity_poly.pdbx_seq_one_letter_code
_entity_poly.pdbx_strand_id
1 'polypeptide(L)'
;HGWFDSPAREYRALRDAGLGGTLDLVVGGGVLNPKDVREFRTTRAADFDVVLTEPLQNRIVILNSAKAPTNDVQVRKTIMHAVNKAAIIEKELFGLADPVDTLFPKTAPYCHLDLTPRWDFDLEKAHFLNCQSTSPCTCNCNCNVQNTPPSSGNSDVVAPPGGGASGVVINMYNSGGCPGTS
;
A
#
# COMPACT_ATOMS: atom_id res chain seq x y z
N HIS A 1 15.65 3.64 -21.65
CA HIS A 1 14.21 3.85 -21.83
C HIS A 1 13.51 3.28 -20.59
N GLY A 2 13.21 4.17 -19.65
CA GLY A 2 12.99 3.84 -18.25
C GLY A 2 11.58 3.34 -18.00
N TRP A 3 11.48 2.19 -17.34
CA TRP A 3 10.26 1.58 -16.79
C TRP A 3 9.55 2.41 -15.70
N PHE A 4 9.88 3.69 -15.56
CA PHE A 4 9.40 4.63 -14.55
C PHE A 4 8.84 5.93 -15.14
N ASP A 5 8.72 6.05 -16.47
CA ASP A 5 8.03 7.21 -17.05
C ASP A 5 6.55 7.17 -16.66
N SER A 6 6.08 8.24 -16.01
CA SER A 6 4.70 8.33 -15.54
C SER A 6 3.73 8.33 -16.74
N PRO A 7 2.80 7.38 -16.85
CA PRO A 7 1.83 7.30 -17.95
C PRO A 7 0.75 8.40 -17.91
N ALA A 8 0.92 9.44 -17.08
CA ALA A 8 -0.07 10.47 -16.83
C ALA A 8 -0.53 11.22 -18.11
N ARG A 9 0.35 11.34 -19.13
CA ARG A 9 -0.04 11.90 -20.43
C ARG A 9 -0.88 10.93 -21.27
N GLU A 10 -0.57 9.64 -21.22
CA GLU A 10 -1.30 8.61 -21.97
C GLU A 10 -2.71 8.41 -21.40
N TYR A 11 -2.86 8.45 -20.07
CA TYR A 11 -4.17 8.36 -19.42
C TYR A 11 -5.13 9.47 -19.81
N ARG A 12 -4.64 10.71 -19.90
CA ARG A 12 -5.47 11.84 -20.31
C ARG A 12 -5.95 11.70 -21.73
N ALA A 13 -5.07 11.31 -22.66
CA ALA A 13 -5.44 11.12 -24.05
C ALA A 13 -6.51 10.02 -24.23
N LEU A 14 -6.35 8.89 -23.52
CA LEU A 14 -7.32 7.79 -23.57
C LEU A 14 -8.68 8.19 -22.96
N ARG A 15 -8.65 8.91 -21.83
CA ARG A 15 -9.86 9.45 -21.20
C ARG A 15 -10.59 10.40 -22.14
N ASP A 16 -9.88 11.36 -22.72
CA ASP A 16 -10.48 12.38 -23.60
C ASP A 16 -11.02 11.75 -24.90
N ALA A 17 -10.35 10.72 -25.44
CA ALA A 17 -10.85 9.97 -26.58
C ALA A 17 -12.17 9.22 -26.27
N GLY A 18 -12.26 8.59 -25.09
CA GLY A 18 -13.50 7.96 -24.64
C GLY A 18 -14.63 8.97 -24.42
N LEU A 19 -14.33 10.12 -23.82
CA LEU A 19 -15.31 11.20 -23.65
C LEU A 19 -15.74 11.85 -24.97
N GLY A 20 -14.82 11.90 -25.94
CA GLY A 20 -15.07 12.45 -27.28
C GLY A 20 -15.77 11.49 -28.23
N GLY A 21 -16.03 10.23 -27.82
CA GLY A 21 -16.66 9.22 -28.66
C GLY A 21 -15.79 8.72 -29.82
N THR A 22 -14.47 8.96 -29.77
CA THR A 22 -13.53 8.42 -30.75
C THR A 22 -12.96 7.06 -30.34
N LEU A 23 -13.23 6.63 -29.11
CA LEU A 23 -12.81 5.37 -28.52
C LEU A 23 -13.99 4.72 -27.81
N ASP A 24 -14.40 3.55 -28.30
CA ASP A 24 -15.60 2.85 -27.81
C ASP A 24 -15.31 1.83 -26.70
N LEU A 25 -14.07 1.30 -26.65
CA LEU A 25 -13.69 0.26 -25.70
C LEU A 25 -12.25 0.42 -25.23
N VAL A 26 -12.06 0.34 -23.91
CA VAL A 26 -10.75 0.27 -23.27
C VAL A 26 -10.68 -0.97 -22.41
N VAL A 27 -9.75 -1.87 -22.73
CA VAL A 27 -9.50 -3.10 -21.95
C VAL A 27 -8.03 -3.15 -21.58
N GLY A 28 -7.75 -3.37 -20.30
CA GLY A 28 -6.41 -3.61 -19.81
C GLY A 28 -6.22 -3.18 -18.36
N GLY A 29 -5.22 -3.77 -17.71
CA GLY A 29 -4.71 -3.27 -16.44
C GLY A 29 -3.79 -2.08 -16.68
N GLY A 30 -4.05 -0.94 -16.02
CA GLY A 30 -3.15 0.20 -16.05
C GLY A 30 -3.19 1.06 -17.33
N VAL A 31 -4.24 0.92 -18.15
CA VAL A 31 -4.51 1.80 -19.31
C VAL A 31 -5.29 3.07 -18.95
N LEU A 32 -6.01 3.05 -17.83
CA LEU A 32 -6.69 4.22 -17.27
C LEU A 32 -6.25 4.42 -15.83
N ASN A 33 -6.28 5.69 -15.39
CA ASN A 33 -6.04 6.02 -14.00
C ASN A 33 -7.20 5.45 -13.14
N PRO A 34 -6.93 4.80 -12.00
CA PRO A 34 -7.95 4.38 -11.04
C PRO A 34 -9.00 5.44 -10.71
N LYS A 35 -8.61 6.72 -10.64
CA LYS A 35 -9.55 7.83 -10.42
C LYS A 35 -10.60 7.94 -11.52
N ASP A 36 -10.16 7.86 -12.78
CA ASP A 36 -11.04 7.99 -13.94
C ASP A 36 -11.96 6.76 -14.06
N VAL A 37 -11.43 5.56 -13.79
CA VAL A 37 -12.24 4.34 -13.72
C VAL A 37 -13.33 4.45 -12.65
N ARG A 38 -13.01 5.01 -11.48
CA ARG A 38 -14.00 5.27 -10.42
C ARG A 38 -15.04 6.28 -10.90
N GLU A 39 -14.63 7.39 -11.53
CA GLU A 39 -15.56 8.40 -12.08
C GLU A 39 -16.53 7.79 -13.11
N PHE A 40 -16.01 6.98 -14.05
CA PHE A 40 -16.83 6.31 -15.06
C PHE A 40 -17.84 5.35 -14.43
N ARG A 41 -17.41 4.58 -13.44
CA ARG A 41 -18.28 3.61 -12.75
C ARG A 41 -19.35 4.26 -11.88
N THR A 42 -19.13 5.47 -11.35
CA THR A 42 -20.07 6.11 -10.41
C THR A 42 -20.79 7.29 -11.03
N THR A 43 -20.05 8.32 -11.42
CA THR A 43 -20.60 9.62 -11.83
C THR A 43 -21.11 9.59 -13.26
N ARG A 44 -20.49 8.76 -14.11
CA ARG A 44 -20.87 8.60 -15.52
C ARG A 44 -21.42 7.22 -15.85
N ALA A 45 -22.00 6.54 -14.86
CA ALA A 45 -22.60 5.22 -15.05
C ALA A 45 -23.77 5.21 -16.03
N ALA A 46 -24.34 6.37 -16.36
CA ALA A 46 -25.35 6.52 -17.40
C ALA A 46 -24.77 6.47 -18.83
N ASP A 47 -23.50 6.83 -18.98
CA ASP A 47 -22.83 6.96 -20.28
C ASP A 47 -21.86 5.80 -20.55
N PHE A 48 -21.34 5.17 -19.50
CA PHE A 48 -20.32 4.12 -19.58
C PHE A 48 -20.68 2.90 -18.72
N ASP A 49 -20.48 1.71 -19.29
CA ASP A 49 -20.47 0.46 -18.53
C ASP A 49 -19.03 0.09 -18.13
N VAL A 50 -18.83 -0.26 -16.85
CA VAL A 50 -17.52 -0.57 -16.28
C VAL A 50 -17.57 -1.92 -15.58
N VAL A 51 -16.91 -2.91 -16.18
CA VAL A 51 -16.80 -4.27 -15.66
C VAL A 51 -15.37 -4.52 -15.18
N LEU A 52 -15.23 -5.03 -13.95
CA LEU A 52 -13.95 -5.46 -13.39
C LEU A 52 -13.94 -6.99 -13.34
N THR A 53 -12.86 -7.59 -13.84
CA THR A 53 -12.65 -9.05 -13.75
C THR A 53 -12.18 -9.43 -12.36
N GLU A 54 -12.12 -10.74 -12.10
CA GLU A 54 -11.47 -11.25 -10.90
C GLU A 54 -10.00 -10.80 -10.80
N PRO A 55 -9.44 -10.68 -9.58
CA PRO A 55 -8.04 -10.31 -9.38
C PRO A 55 -7.10 -11.29 -10.08
N LEU A 56 -6.34 -10.80 -11.07
CA LEU A 56 -5.31 -11.57 -11.77
C LEU A 56 -3.94 -11.47 -11.11
N GLN A 57 -3.67 -10.36 -10.40
CA GLN A 57 -2.37 -10.06 -9.81
C GLN A 57 -2.54 -9.23 -8.53
N ASN A 58 -1.64 -9.45 -7.57
CA ASN A 58 -1.54 -8.65 -6.35
C ASN A 58 -0.46 -7.57 -6.52
N ARG A 59 -0.66 -6.40 -5.92
CA ARG A 59 0.39 -5.37 -5.81
C ARG A 59 1.23 -5.66 -4.56
N ILE A 60 2.55 -5.71 -4.72
CA ILE A 60 3.48 -6.10 -3.65
C ILE A 60 4.55 -5.05 -3.38
N VAL A 61 4.94 -4.94 -2.11
CA VAL A 61 6.12 -4.18 -1.67
C VAL A 61 7.20 -5.19 -1.31
N ILE A 62 8.37 -5.04 -1.93
CA ILE A 62 9.50 -5.96 -1.74
C ILE A 62 10.43 -5.38 -0.68
N LEU A 63 10.69 -6.16 0.38
CA LEU A 63 11.65 -5.80 1.43
C LEU A 63 12.98 -6.49 1.16
N ASN A 64 14.07 -5.72 1.20
CA ASN A 64 15.41 -6.27 0.98
C ASN A 64 15.94 -6.94 2.26
N SER A 65 15.88 -8.27 2.34
CA SER A 65 16.34 -9.02 3.50
C SER A 65 17.87 -9.09 3.65
N ALA A 66 18.65 -8.58 2.70
CA ALA A 66 20.11 -8.57 2.76
C ALA A 66 20.68 -7.23 3.25
N LYS A 67 19.84 -6.20 3.42
CA LYS A 67 20.30 -4.85 3.80
C LYS A 67 19.56 -4.34 5.03
N ALA A 68 20.31 -3.73 5.95
CA ALA A 68 19.73 -3.07 7.12
C ALA A 68 18.82 -1.89 6.72
N PRO A 69 17.70 -1.65 7.44
CA PRO A 69 17.25 -2.38 8.63
C PRO A 69 16.38 -3.62 8.33
N THR A 70 16.01 -3.86 7.06
CA THR A 70 15.09 -4.94 6.68
C THR A 70 15.72 -6.34 6.65
N ASN A 71 17.01 -6.45 6.97
CA ASN A 71 17.68 -7.73 7.19
C ASN A 71 17.16 -8.46 8.44
N ASP A 72 16.74 -7.73 9.47
CA ASP A 72 16.08 -8.31 10.64
C ASP A 72 14.62 -8.71 10.31
N VAL A 73 14.28 -9.96 10.66
CA VAL A 73 12.92 -10.48 10.52
C VAL A 73 11.91 -9.77 11.41
N GLN A 74 12.31 -9.29 12.60
CA GLN A 74 11.41 -8.57 13.51
C GLN A 74 11.01 -7.23 12.91
N VAL A 75 11.96 -6.49 12.34
CA VAL A 75 11.68 -5.25 11.59
C VAL A 75 10.69 -5.51 10.46
N ARG A 76 10.84 -6.61 9.71
CA ARG A 76 9.87 -6.95 8.65
C ARG A 76 8.48 -7.25 9.22
N LYS A 77 8.37 -7.97 10.34
CA LYS A 77 7.07 -8.22 11.00
C LYS A 77 6.43 -6.93 11.50
N THR A 78 7.22 -6.03 12.08
CA THR A 78 6.78 -4.68 12.48
C THR A 78 6.19 -3.94 11.29
N ILE A 79 6.89 -3.91 10.15
CA ILE A 79 6.40 -3.27 8.92
C ILE A 79 5.06 -3.88 8.48
N MET A 80 4.94 -5.22 8.49
CA MET A 80 3.71 -5.89 8.06
C MET A 80 2.49 -5.50 8.91
N HIS A 81 2.66 -5.35 10.23
CA HIS A 81 1.58 -4.91 11.11
C HIS A 81 1.33 -3.39 11.08
N ALA A 82 2.34 -2.59 10.74
CA ALA A 82 2.23 -1.13 10.69
C ALA A 82 1.51 -0.58 9.44
N VAL A 83 1.29 -1.41 8.41
CA VAL A 83 0.75 -0.97 7.12
C VAL A 83 -0.77 -1.16 7.06
N ASN A 84 -1.51 -0.05 6.99
CA ASN A 84 -2.95 -0.07 6.76
C ASN A 84 -3.29 -0.22 5.27
N LYS A 85 -3.48 -1.46 4.82
CA LYS A 85 -3.78 -1.78 3.42
C LYS A 85 -5.08 -1.11 2.94
N ALA A 86 -6.12 -1.11 3.77
CA ALA A 86 -7.43 -0.54 3.41
C ALA A 86 -7.34 0.97 3.18
N ALA A 87 -6.61 1.70 4.04
CA ALA A 87 -6.41 3.13 3.88
C ALA A 87 -5.63 3.47 2.59
N ILE A 88 -4.61 2.67 2.25
CA ILE A 88 -3.85 2.84 1.00
C ILE A 88 -4.74 2.58 -0.22
N ILE A 89 -5.54 1.51 -0.17
CA ILE A 89 -6.47 1.18 -1.26
C ILE A 89 -7.48 2.30 -1.49
N GLU A 90 -8.05 2.85 -0.42
CA GLU A 90 -9.02 3.93 -0.53
C GLU A 90 -8.38 5.20 -1.10
N LYS A 91 -7.22 5.60 -0.57
CA LYS A 91 -6.54 6.85 -0.94
C LYS A 91 -5.90 6.79 -2.33
N GLU A 92 -5.19 5.72 -2.65
CA GLU A 92 -4.33 5.62 -3.84
C GLU A 92 -4.99 4.85 -4.99
N LEU A 93 -5.84 3.88 -4.66
CA LEU A 93 -6.51 3.03 -5.64
C LEU A 93 -8.01 3.33 -5.76
N PHE A 94 -8.48 4.37 -5.07
CA PHE A 94 -9.87 4.82 -5.07
C PHE A 94 -10.86 3.69 -4.78
N GLY A 95 -10.48 2.70 -3.95
CA GLY A 95 -11.31 1.54 -3.60
C GLY A 95 -11.57 0.56 -4.76
N LEU A 96 -10.70 0.54 -5.78
CA LEU A 96 -10.79 -0.40 -6.93
C LEU A 96 -9.96 -1.68 -6.72
N ALA A 97 -9.52 -1.94 -5.49
CA ALA A 97 -8.78 -3.13 -5.12
C ALA A 97 -9.23 -3.60 -3.73
N ASP A 98 -8.89 -4.84 -3.39
CA ASP A 98 -9.17 -5.43 -2.09
C ASP A 98 -7.87 -5.67 -1.29
N PRO A 99 -7.89 -5.56 0.04
CA PRO A 99 -6.75 -5.91 0.88
C PRO A 99 -6.51 -7.42 0.79
N VAL A 100 -5.23 -7.80 0.63
CA VAL A 100 -4.81 -9.18 0.49
C VAL A 100 -3.61 -9.50 1.40
N ASP A 101 -3.54 -10.75 1.84
CA ASP A 101 -2.49 -11.26 2.75
C ASP A 101 -1.55 -12.27 2.08
N THR A 102 -1.83 -12.63 0.83
CA THR A 102 -1.09 -13.63 0.07
C THR A 102 -0.32 -13.00 -1.08
N LEU A 103 0.79 -13.62 -1.48
CA LEU A 103 1.59 -13.17 -2.63
C LEU A 103 0.80 -13.31 -3.95
N PHE A 104 0.03 -14.38 -4.07
CA PHE A 104 -0.76 -14.69 -5.26
C PHE A 104 -2.26 -14.61 -4.96
N PRO A 105 -3.09 -14.27 -5.97
CA PRO A 105 -4.54 -14.32 -5.81
C PRO A 105 -5.01 -15.77 -5.62
N LYS A 106 -6.12 -15.94 -4.90
CA LYS A 106 -6.70 -17.27 -4.60
C LYS A 106 -7.20 -18.02 -5.84
N THR A 107 -7.37 -17.31 -6.95
CA THR A 107 -7.77 -17.83 -8.26
C THR A 107 -6.60 -18.45 -9.03
N ALA A 108 -5.35 -18.15 -8.63
CA ALA A 108 -4.17 -18.75 -9.26
C ALA A 108 -4.04 -20.24 -8.88
N PRO A 109 -3.53 -21.10 -9.79
CA PRO A 109 -3.31 -22.51 -9.51
C PRO A 109 -2.47 -22.72 -8.25
N TYR A 110 -2.89 -23.66 -7.40
CA TYR A 110 -2.21 -24.01 -6.13
C TYR A 110 -2.12 -22.90 -5.06
N CYS A 111 -2.81 -21.76 -5.26
CA CYS A 111 -2.71 -20.59 -4.38
C CYS A 111 -3.94 -20.38 -3.47
N HIS A 112 -4.91 -21.30 -3.50
CA HIS A 112 -6.08 -21.27 -2.62
C HIS A 112 -5.74 -21.81 -1.22
N LEU A 113 -4.86 -21.10 -0.52
CA LEU A 113 -4.35 -21.47 0.80
C LEU A 113 -4.78 -20.44 1.84
N ASP A 114 -5.13 -20.90 3.05
CA ASP A 114 -5.29 -20.04 4.21
C ASP A 114 -3.98 -20.01 4.99
N LEU A 115 -3.25 -18.90 4.91
CA LEU A 115 -1.93 -18.76 5.52
C LEU A 115 -2.06 -18.24 6.96
N THR A 116 -1.41 -18.93 7.89
CA THR A 116 -1.28 -18.51 9.29
C THR A 116 0.20 -18.32 9.64
N PRO A 117 0.57 -17.30 10.44
CA PRO A 117 -0.28 -16.26 11.01
C PRO A 117 -0.72 -15.22 9.98
N ARG A 118 -1.86 -14.57 10.23
CA ARG A 118 -2.31 -13.41 9.44
C ARG A 118 -1.57 -12.15 9.86
N TRP A 119 -1.27 -11.31 8.87
CA TRP A 119 -0.52 -10.07 9.03
C TRP A 119 -1.48 -8.88 8.90
N ASP A 120 -2.40 -8.80 9.85
CA ASP A 120 -3.40 -7.73 9.93
C ASP A 120 -2.77 -6.42 10.39
N PHE A 121 -3.39 -5.31 10.01
CA PHE A 121 -2.99 -3.99 10.49
C PHE A 121 -3.24 -3.87 12.00
N ASP A 122 -2.17 -3.68 12.77
CA ASP A 122 -2.17 -3.56 14.22
C ASP A 122 -0.98 -2.71 14.67
N LEU A 123 -1.24 -1.42 14.93
CA LEU A 123 -0.20 -0.47 15.34
C LEU A 123 0.37 -0.78 16.71
N GLU A 124 -0.43 -1.31 17.64
CA GLU A 124 0.02 -1.62 18.99
C GLU A 124 1.01 -2.80 18.95
N LYS A 125 0.67 -3.83 18.18
CA LYS A 125 1.56 -4.97 17.95
C LYS A 125 2.81 -4.59 17.18
N ALA A 126 2.71 -3.71 16.18
CA ALA A 126 3.88 -3.19 15.48
C ALA A 126 4.82 -2.45 16.45
N HIS A 127 4.29 -1.59 17.31
CA HIS A 127 5.06 -0.88 18.32
C HIS A 127 5.78 -1.84 19.28
N PHE A 128 5.06 -2.86 19.77
CA PHE A 128 5.62 -3.88 20.65
C PHE A 128 6.76 -4.68 20.00
N LEU A 129 6.62 -5.05 18.73
CA LEU A 129 7.67 -5.75 17.96
C LEU A 129 8.87 -4.85 17.70
N ASN A 130 8.66 -3.56 17.46
CA ASN A 130 9.73 -2.59 17.24
C ASN A 130 10.64 -2.50 18.47
N CYS A 131 10.06 -2.40 19.67
CA CYS A 131 10.81 -2.34 20.93
C CYS A 131 11.69 -3.57 21.18
N GLN A 132 11.28 -4.76 20.71
CA GLN A 132 12.06 -5.98 20.89
C GLN A 132 13.20 -6.13 19.87
N SER A 133 13.07 -5.52 18.70
CA SER A 133 14.08 -5.60 17.62
C SER A 133 15.33 -4.76 17.89
N THR A 134 15.23 -3.78 18.79
CA THR A 134 16.32 -2.86 19.16
C THR A 134 16.73 -3.05 20.63
N SER A 135 17.84 -3.73 20.95
CA SER A 135 18.48 -3.55 22.27
C SER A 135 20.00 -3.81 22.22
N PRO A 136 20.82 -2.98 22.89
CA PRO A 136 20.97 -3.03 24.35
C PRO A 136 20.67 -1.71 25.07
N CYS A 137 19.84 -0.82 24.50
CA CYS A 137 19.24 0.25 25.28
C CYS A 137 18.02 -0.32 26.03
N THR A 138 18.01 -0.10 27.34
CA THR A 138 16.89 -0.38 28.23
C THR A 138 15.59 0.16 27.62
N CYS A 139 14.80 -0.72 27.00
CA CYS A 139 13.35 -0.61 27.07
C CYS A 139 13.00 -0.81 28.54
N ASN A 140 13.27 0.19 29.38
CA ASN A 140 12.70 0.21 30.70
C ASN A 140 11.21 0.32 30.45
N CYS A 141 10.49 -0.79 30.64
CA CYS A 141 9.03 -0.86 30.60
C CYS A 141 8.38 0.00 31.71
N ASN A 142 9.11 0.98 32.25
CA ASN A 142 8.60 2.09 33.02
C ASN A 142 8.51 3.36 32.15
N CYS A 143 7.96 3.22 30.95
CA CYS A 143 7.34 4.34 30.27
C CYS A 143 6.02 4.59 31.02
N ASN A 144 6.06 5.47 32.02
CA ASN A 144 4.86 5.99 32.62
C ASN A 144 3.93 6.40 31.47
N VAL A 145 2.74 5.82 31.42
CA VAL A 145 1.71 6.06 30.40
C VAL A 145 1.20 7.48 30.61
N GLN A 146 2.00 8.46 30.23
CA GLN A 146 1.51 9.81 29.98
C GLN A 146 0.73 9.68 28.68
N ASN A 147 -0.59 9.59 28.82
CA ASN A 147 -1.58 9.77 27.75
C ASN A 147 -1.29 11.08 27.00
N THR A 148 -0.32 11.07 26.10
CA THR A 148 -0.25 12.04 25.03
C THR A 148 -1.02 11.45 23.87
N PRO A 149 -2.04 12.14 23.33
CA PRO A 149 -2.77 11.65 22.18
C PRO A 149 -1.76 11.35 21.07
N PRO A 150 -1.86 10.20 20.37
CA PRO A 150 -1.02 9.96 19.21
C PRO A 150 -1.20 11.16 18.27
N SER A 151 -0.12 11.90 18.03
CA SER A 151 -0.12 12.91 16.99
C SER A 151 -0.48 12.17 15.70
N SER A 152 -1.46 12.72 14.99
CA SER A 152 -2.13 12.17 13.81
C SER A 152 -1.23 12.06 12.56
N GLY A 153 0.05 11.74 12.74
CA GLY A 153 1.00 11.47 11.67
C GLY A 153 0.75 10.08 11.11
N ASN A 154 -0.12 9.99 10.10
CA ASN A 154 -0.12 8.84 9.20
C ASN A 154 1.32 8.62 8.70
N SER A 155 1.79 7.37 8.74
CA SER A 155 2.96 6.97 7.97
C SER A 155 2.60 7.17 6.50
N ASP A 156 3.04 8.28 5.93
CA ASP A 156 2.76 8.60 4.53
C ASP A 156 3.44 7.57 3.63
N VAL A 157 2.66 6.58 3.23
CA VAL A 157 2.94 5.74 2.06
C VAL A 157 2.75 6.65 0.85
N VAL A 158 3.85 7.29 0.43
CA VAL A 158 3.88 8.04 -0.82
C VAL A 158 4.00 7.03 -1.96
N ALA A 159 2.86 6.67 -2.55
CA ALA A 159 2.87 6.03 -3.86
C ALA A 159 3.29 7.10 -4.90
N PRO A 160 4.20 6.78 -5.85
CA PRO A 160 4.42 7.67 -6.98
C PRO A 160 3.11 7.85 -7.76
N PRO A 161 2.79 9.06 -8.24
CA PRO A 161 1.57 9.30 -9.00
C PRO A 161 1.66 8.59 -10.36
N GLY A 162 1.05 7.42 -10.45
CA GLY A 162 1.01 6.61 -11.66
C GLY A 162 1.03 5.12 -11.32
N GLY A 163 -0.13 4.48 -11.43
CA GLY A 163 -0.35 3.07 -11.09
C GLY A 163 0.30 2.05 -12.04
N GLY A 164 1.55 2.28 -12.44
CA GLY A 164 2.39 1.33 -13.16
C GLY A 164 3.63 1.03 -12.30
N ALA A 165 3.75 -0.21 -11.85
CA ALA A 165 4.88 -0.82 -11.12
C ALA A 165 5.92 0.14 -10.50
N SER A 166 5.89 0.36 -9.18
CA SER A 166 7.00 1.01 -8.47
C SER A 166 6.93 0.70 -6.98
N GLY A 167 8.00 0.13 -6.44
CA GLY A 167 8.11 -0.20 -5.03
C GLY A 167 7.86 1.01 -4.14
N VAL A 168 7.06 0.81 -3.10
CA VAL A 168 6.79 1.80 -2.07
C VAL A 168 8.01 1.92 -1.16
N VAL A 169 8.57 3.12 -1.06
CA VAL A 169 9.51 3.46 0.01
C VAL A 169 8.68 3.84 1.23
N ILE A 170 8.63 2.96 2.22
CA ILE A 170 7.99 3.27 3.51
C ILE A 170 9.02 4.05 4.34
N ASN A 171 8.88 5.38 4.39
CA ASN A 171 9.60 6.19 5.37
C ASN A 171 8.92 6.02 6.74
N MET A 172 9.44 5.09 7.55
CA MET A 172 9.09 5.04 8.96
C MET A 172 9.82 6.18 9.67
N TYR A 173 9.11 7.28 9.95
CA TYR A 173 9.58 8.28 10.89
C TYR A 173 9.55 7.67 12.29
N ASN A 174 10.72 7.43 12.88
CA ASN A 174 10.82 7.17 14.30
C ASN A 174 10.50 8.49 15.03
N SER A 175 9.25 8.70 15.42
CA SER A 175 8.84 9.84 16.26
C SER A 175 9.08 9.60 17.75
N GLY A 176 9.91 8.62 18.12
CA GLY A 176 10.37 8.39 19.48
C GLY A 176 11.86 8.66 19.60
N GLY A 177 12.24 9.94 19.72
CA GLY A 177 13.58 10.28 20.21
C GLY A 177 13.71 9.79 21.64
N CYS A 178 14.65 8.88 21.92
CA CYS A 178 15.12 8.67 23.28
C CYS A 178 15.69 10.01 23.77
N PRO A 179 15.21 10.59 24.88
CA PRO A 179 15.82 11.79 25.43
C PRO A 179 17.27 11.46 25.78
N GLY A 180 18.20 12.10 25.08
CA GLY A 180 19.62 12.03 25.38
C GLY A 180 19.85 12.53 26.79
N THR A 181 20.60 11.76 27.56
CA THR A 181 21.16 12.19 28.84
C THR A 181 22.33 13.13 28.58
N SER A 182 22.14 14.42 28.86
CA SER A 182 23.16 15.33 29.37
C SER A 182 22.48 16.49 30.08
#